data_AF-A0A7Y2F0R6-F1
#
_entry.id   AF-A0A7Y2F0R6-F1
#
_cell.length_a   1.000
_cell.length_b   1.000
_cell.length_c   1.000
_cell.angle_alpha   90.00
_cell.angle_beta   90.00
_cell.angle_gamma   90.00
#
_symmetry.space_group_name_H-M   'P 1'
#
loop_
_entity.id
_entity.type
_entity.pdbx_description
1 polymer ?
#
loop_
_entity_poly.entity_id
_entity_poly.type
_entity_poly.pdbx_seq_one_letter_code
_entity_poly.pdbx_strand_id
1 'polypeptide(L)'
;SHRWLLWALLVVAGGSVAIYWILGEVNDTRGGDTWIASQVIFFGYFTIFTNTMVAVMAGSLLFGREGRLHRFFSNLSVQAAVCSYILFVGVGRWTLLGAPSGDAITGWIGWVPEFGSHAVAPLLGFLWFIIGVPHGTLGWRDSVRWLAYPVAYYAFWLVAGPILDSYPYPFMDFPELGFVGSVTWLGVLAVIALIFAFGFLAIDRVLGRGTPAGATDSR
;
A
#
# COMPACT_ATOMS: atom_id res chain seq x y z
N SER A 1 19.90 7.90 12.30
CA SER A 1 19.21 6.65 12.69
C SER A 1 17.70 6.88 12.70
N HIS A 2 17.01 6.70 11.57
CA HIS A 2 15.56 6.93 11.45
C HIS A 2 14.72 5.68 11.74
N ARG A 3 15.25 4.73 12.52
CA ARG A 3 14.59 3.44 12.82
C ARG A 3 13.25 3.59 13.54
N TRP A 4 13.02 4.71 14.21
CA TRP A 4 11.73 5.00 14.85
C TRP A 4 10.58 5.10 13.83
N LEU A 5 10.85 5.54 12.59
CA LEU A 5 9.85 5.56 11.52
C LEU A 5 9.41 4.14 11.12
N LEU A 6 10.35 3.21 11.06
CA LEU A 6 10.03 1.80 10.79
C LEU A 6 9.20 1.20 11.92
N TRP A 7 9.49 1.54 13.17
CA TRP A 7 8.65 1.13 14.30
C TRP A 7 7.24 1.73 14.20
N ALA A 8 7.14 3.01 13.89
CA ALA A 8 5.86 3.68 13.70
C ALA A 8 5.06 3.06 12.54
N LEU A 9 5.70 2.79 11.40
CA LEU A 9 5.09 2.10 10.26
C LEU A 9 4.61 0.69 10.63
N LEU A 10 5.43 -0.09 11.32
CA LEU A 10 5.07 -1.43 11.76
C LEU A 10 3.85 -1.42 12.68
N VAL A 11 3.84 -0.54 13.68
CA VAL A 11 2.76 -0.44 14.66
C VAL A 11 1.49 0.09 14.02
N VAL A 12 1.58 1.16 13.22
CA VAL A 12 0.39 1.79 12.61
C VAL A 12 -0.19 0.89 11.54
N ALA A 13 0.60 0.42 10.57
CA ALA A 13 0.08 -0.40 9.48
C ALA A 13 -0.34 -1.80 9.98
N GLY A 14 0.49 -2.45 10.79
CA GLY A 14 0.19 -3.77 11.36
C GLY A 14 -0.96 -3.72 12.36
N GLY A 15 -0.97 -2.71 13.25
CA GLY A 15 -2.04 -2.50 14.22
C GLY A 15 -3.37 -2.18 13.55
N SER A 16 -3.38 -1.36 12.49
CA SER A 16 -4.61 -1.06 11.75
C SER A 16 -5.21 -2.30 11.10
N VAL A 17 -4.37 -3.12 10.46
CA VAL A 17 -4.80 -4.41 9.88
C VAL A 17 -5.36 -5.33 10.96
N ALA A 18 -4.67 -5.46 12.10
CA ALA A 18 -5.13 -6.30 13.20
C ALA A 18 -6.47 -5.83 13.79
N ILE A 19 -6.65 -4.51 13.98
CA ILE A 19 -7.90 -3.97 14.51
C ILE A 19 -9.04 -4.18 13.51
N TYR A 20 -8.85 -3.87 12.23
CA TYR A 20 -9.88 -4.13 11.22
C TYR A 20 -10.27 -5.61 11.17
N TRP A 21 -9.28 -6.51 11.27
CA TRP A 21 -9.54 -7.95 11.29
C TRP A 21 -10.38 -8.35 12.51
N ILE A 22 -9.97 -7.94 13.71
CA ILE A 22 -10.70 -8.24 14.96
C ILE A 22 -12.12 -7.68 14.92
N LEU A 23 -12.31 -6.43 14.48
CA LEU A 23 -13.63 -5.84 14.37
C LEU A 23 -14.51 -6.58 13.37
N GLY A 24 -13.94 -7.07 12.27
CA GLY A 24 -14.63 -7.90 11.30
C GLY A 24 -15.06 -9.26 11.86
N GLU A 25 -14.22 -9.91 12.67
CA GLU A 25 -14.55 -11.17 13.36
C GLU A 25 -15.58 -10.98 14.49
N VAL A 26 -15.51 -9.87 15.24
CA VAL A 26 -16.41 -9.60 16.37
C VAL A 26 -17.80 -9.18 15.90
N ASN A 27 -17.89 -8.35 14.87
CA ASN A 27 -19.15 -7.82 14.36
C ASN A 27 -19.86 -8.78 13.39
N ASP A 28 -19.56 -10.08 13.46
CA ASP A 28 -19.87 -11.09 12.45
C ASP A 28 -21.27 -10.95 11.84
N THR A 29 -21.33 -10.15 10.78
CA THR A 29 -22.47 -9.94 9.88
C THR A 29 -22.25 -10.76 8.60
N ARG A 30 -21.23 -11.63 8.58
CA ARG A 30 -20.79 -12.41 7.43
C ARG A 30 -21.69 -13.64 7.28
N GLY A 31 -22.96 -13.39 6.98
CA GLY A 31 -23.91 -14.44 6.69
C GLY A 31 -23.46 -15.29 5.50
N GLY A 32 -23.58 -16.62 5.63
CA GLY A 32 -23.58 -17.56 4.49
C GLY A 32 -22.22 -17.95 3.90
N ASP A 33 -21.18 -17.13 4.02
CA ASP A 33 -19.87 -17.40 3.42
C ASP A 33 -18.94 -18.23 4.33
N THR A 34 -18.07 -19.04 3.73
CA THR A 34 -17.07 -19.80 4.50
C THR A 34 -16.06 -18.85 5.16
N TRP A 35 -15.54 -19.22 6.33
CA TRP A 35 -14.48 -18.46 7.01
C TRP A 35 -13.28 -18.17 6.08
N ILE A 36 -12.91 -19.11 5.20
CA ILE A 36 -11.81 -18.91 4.24
C ILE A 36 -12.15 -17.80 3.24
N ALA A 37 -13.38 -17.80 2.69
CA ALA A 37 -13.82 -16.76 1.76
C ALA A 37 -13.76 -15.37 2.39
N SER A 38 -14.19 -15.23 3.66
CA SER A 38 -14.12 -13.96 4.37
C SER A 38 -12.68 -13.48 4.59
N GLN A 39 -11.75 -14.38 4.86
CA GLN A 39 -10.32 -14.02 4.94
C GLN A 39 -9.76 -13.56 3.58
N VAL A 40 -10.13 -14.24 2.49
CA VAL A 40 -9.69 -13.86 1.14
C VAL A 40 -10.22 -12.48 0.77
N ILE A 41 -11.48 -12.19 1.07
CA ILE A 41 -12.08 -10.87 0.82
C ILE A 41 -11.38 -9.80 1.67
N PHE A 42 -11.19 -10.06 2.98
CA PHE A 42 -10.56 -9.13 3.90
C PHE A 42 -9.13 -8.75 3.48
N PHE A 43 -8.27 -9.74 3.29
CA PHE A 43 -6.89 -9.51 2.84
C PHE A 43 -6.81 -9.08 1.36
N GLY A 44 -7.90 -9.29 0.61
CA GLY A 44 -8.05 -8.86 -0.76
C GLY A 44 -8.42 -7.38 -0.91
N TYR A 45 -8.75 -6.63 0.15
CA TYR A 45 -8.84 -5.16 0.05
C TYR A 45 -7.46 -4.55 -0.20
N PHE A 46 -7.32 -3.67 -1.19
CA PHE A 46 -6.03 -3.08 -1.57
C PHE A 46 -5.37 -2.33 -0.42
N THR A 47 -6.17 -1.61 0.39
CA THR A 47 -5.71 -0.94 1.61
C THR A 47 -5.09 -1.92 2.61
N ILE A 48 -5.79 -3.02 2.91
CA ILE A 48 -5.33 -4.03 3.87
C ILE A 48 -4.06 -4.69 3.35
N PHE A 49 -4.08 -5.14 2.09
CA PHE A 49 -2.94 -5.77 1.45
C PHE A 49 -1.69 -4.88 1.43
N THR A 50 -1.85 -3.59 1.12
CA THR A 50 -0.75 -2.61 1.11
C THR A 50 -0.24 -2.34 2.53
N ASN A 51 -1.11 -2.20 3.52
CA ASN A 51 -0.69 -2.01 4.92
C ASN A 51 0.02 -3.25 5.48
N THR A 52 -0.43 -4.46 5.13
CA THR A 52 0.28 -5.70 5.46
C THR A 52 1.68 -5.69 4.84
N MET A 53 1.81 -5.31 3.56
CA MET A 53 3.12 -5.20 2.91
C MET A 53 4.04 -4.16 3.57
N VAL A 54 3.50 -3.00 3.98
CA VAL A 54 4.24 -1.99 4.74
C VAL A 54 4.71 -2.53 6.08
N ALA A 55 3.84 -3.22 6.83
CA ALA A 55 4.20 -3.83 8.10
C ALA A 55 5.28 -4.91 7.93
N VAL A 56 5.16 -5.77 6.93
CA VAL A 56 6.17 -6.79 6.61
C VAL A 56 7.49 -6.15 6.19
N MET A 57 7.48 -5.11 5.37
CA MET A 57 8.69 -4.35 5.01
C MET A 57 9.36 -3.79 6.26
N ALA A 58 8.60 -3.09 7.11
CA ALA A 58 9.12 -2.46 8.31
C ALA A 58 9.70 -3.49 9.30
N GLY A 59 8.98 -4.59 9.56
CA GLY A 59 9.46 -5.69 10.38
C GLY A 59 10.72 -6.35 9.80
N SER A 60 10.75 -6.57 8.49
CA SER A 60 11.90 -7.14 7.79
C SER A 60 13.15 -6.25 7.89
N LEU A 61 13.00 -4.93 7.83
CA LEU A 61 14.12 -3.98 7.99
C LEU A 61 14.54 -3.79 9.46
N LEU A 62 13.62 -3.98 10.42
CA LEU A 62 13.91 -3.84 11.85
C LEU A 62 14.60 -5.07 12.46
N PHE A 63 14.12 -6.25 12.09
CA PHE A 63 14.50 -7.53 12.72
C PHE A 63 15.30 -8.45 11.79
N GLY A 64 15.16 -8.27 10.47
CA GLY A 64 15.88 -9.07 9.49
C GLY A 64 17.38 -8.77 9.52
N ARG A 65 18.19 -9.82 9.45
CA ARG A 65 19.65 -9.73 9.35
C ARG A 65 20.13 -10.39 8.07
N GLU A 66 19.69 -11.63 7.83
CA GLU A 66 20.05 -12.41 6.65
C GLU A 66 18.84 -13.22 6.19
N GLY A 67 18.44 -13.08 4.93
CA GLY A 67 17.27 -13.78 4.38
C GLY A 67 16.76 -13.19 3.08
N ARG A 68 16.01 -13.98 2.30
CA ARG A 68 15.44 -13.53 1.01
C ARG A 68 14.51 -12.34 1.18
N LEU A 69 13.67 -12.35 2.22
CA LEU A 69 12.72 -11.29 2.54
C LEU A 69 13.43 -9.98 2.92
N HIS A 70 14.43 -10.06 3.81
CA HIS A 70 15.27 -8.92 4.16
C HIS A 70 15.97 -8.34 2.94
N ARG A 71 16.62 -9.18 2.12
CA ARG A 71 17.27 -8.71 0.87
C ARG A 71 16.30 -8.06 -0.10
N PHE A 72 15.08 -8.57 -0.22
CA PHE A 72 14.05 -7.99 -1.09
C PHE A 72 13.65 -6.59 -0.61
N PHE A 73 13.30 -6.44 0.68
CA PHE A 73 12.90 -5.13 1.23
C PHE A 73 14.06 -4.17 1.49
N SER A 74 15.31 -4.65 1.59
CA SER A 74 16.49 -3.80 1.66
C SER A 74 16.83 -3.16 0.30
N ASN A 75 16.21 -3.60 -0.79
CA ASN A 75 16.34 -2.93 -2.09
C ASN A 75 15.62 -1.57 -2.08
N LEU A 76 16.32 -0.50 -2.48
CA LEU A 76 15.81 0.87 -2.41
C LEU A 76 14.62 1.12 -3.36
N SER A 77 14.63 0.51 -4.55
CA SER A 77 13.49 0.58 -5.49
C SER A 77 12.26 -0.10 -4.92
N VAL A 78 12.43 -1.21 -4.19
CA VAL A 78 11.32 -1.90 -3.50
C VAL A 78 10.75 -1.02 -2.38
N GLN A 79 11.60 -0.42 -1.54
CA GLN A 79 11.11 0.48 -0.49
C GLN A 79 10.35 1.67 -1.07
N ALA A 80 10.90 2.32 -2.09
CA ALA A 80 10.25 3.43 -2.76
C ALA A 80 8.91 3.02 -3.41
N ALA A 81 8.83 1.83 -3.99
CA ALA A 81 7.58 1.27 -4.51
C ALA A 81 6.51 1.12 -3.41
N VAL A 82 6.88 0.49 -2.28
CA VAL A 82 5.96 0.30 -1.14
C VAL A 82 5.48 1.65 -0.60
N CYS A 83 6.38 2.62 -0.46
CA CYS A 83 6.04 3.98 -0.06
C CYS A 83 5.11 4.68 -1.06
N SER A 84 5.31 4.46 -2.35
CA SER A 84 4.45 4.97 -3.42
C SER A 84 3.05 4.35 -3.34
N TYR A 85 2.93 3.04 -3.08
CA TYR A 85 1.63 2.38 -2.98
C TYR A 85 0.84 2.82 -1.76
N ILE A 86 1.48 2.94 -0.58
CA ILE A 86 0.77 3.39 0.62
C ILE A 86 0.34 4.86 0.50
N LEU A 87 1.12 5.70 -0.21
CA LEU A 87 0.68 7.06 -0.51
C LEU A 87 -0.52 7.07 -1.48
N PHE A 88 -0.49 6.22 -2.50
CA PHE A 88 -1.64 6.02 -3.39
C PHE A 88 -2.90 5.59 -2.64
N VAL A 89 -2.80 4.67 -1.66
CA VAL A 89 -3.91 4.27 -0.78
C VAL A 89 -4.49 5.47 -0.04
N GLY A 90 -3.63 6.27 0.61
CA GLY A 90 -4.06 7.44 1.35
C GLY A 90 -4.78 8.45 0.45
N VAL A 91 -4.16 8.85 -0.66
CA VAL A 91 -4.76 9.81 -1.59
C VAL A 91 -6.06 9.27 -2.19
N GLY A 92 -6.07 8.02 -2.65
CA GLY A 92 -7.25 7.40 -3.25
C GLY A 92 -8.44 7.36 -2.29
N ARG A 93 -8.20 7.12 -1.00
CA ARG A 93 -9.26 7.16 0.01
C ARG A 93 -9.97 8.51 0.07
N TRP A 94 -9.22 9.61 0.08
CA TRP A 94 -9.78 10.95 0.23
C TRP A 94 -10.31 11.55 -1.08
N THR A 95 -9.79 11.13 -2.23
CA THR A 95 -10.18 11.68 -3.54
C THR A 95 -11.21 10.83 -4.29
N LEU A 96 -11.07 9.51 -4.26
CA LEU A 96 -11.95 8.59 -5.00
C LEU A 96 -13.14 8.12 -4.16
N LEU A 97 -12.92 7.89 -2.87
CA LEU A 97 -13.91 7.29 -1.97
C LEU A 97 -14.55 8.31 -1.00
N GLY A 98 -14.11 9.57 -1.02
CA GLY A 98 -14.65 10.64 -0.16
C GLY A 98 -14.31 10.50 1.33
N ALA A 99 -14.83 11.36 2.21
CA ALA A 99 -14.65 11.18 3.65
C ALA A 99 -15.51 10.00 4.16
N PRO A 100 -15.06 9.21 5.17
CA PRO A 100 -15.92 8.19 5.78
C PRO A 100 -17.20 8.82 6.32
N SER A 101 -18.35 8.25 5.99
CA SER A 101 -19.59 8.53 6.72
C SER A 101 -19.48 7.93 8.12
N GLY A 102 -19.86 8.70 9.14
CA GLY A 102 -19.76 8.27 10.55
C GLY A 102 -20.50 6.96 10.83
N ASP A 103 -21.54 6.67 10.04
CA ASP A 103 -22.37 5.46 10.15
C ASP A 103 -21.66 4.19 9.65
N ALA A 104 -20.64 4.33 8.79
CA ALA A 104 -19.87 3.19 8.27
C ALA A 104 -18.79 2.71 9.24
N ILE A 105 -18.45 3.50 10.26
CA ILE A 105 -17.38 3.19 11.23
C ILE A 105 -18.01 2.71 12.53
N THR A 106 -17.75 1.44 12.87
CA THR A 106 -18.23 0.81 14.11
C THR A 106 -17.56 1.41 15.34
N GLY A 107 -18.20 2.43 15.92
CA GLY A 107 -17.79 3.08 17.17
C GLY A 107 -16.45 3.82 17.07
N TRP A 108 -16.00 4.36 18.20
CA TRP A 108 -14.74 5.12 18.27
C TRP A 108 -13.51 4.28 17.89
N ILE A 109 -13.55 2.96 18.12
CA ILE A 109 -12.43 2.06 17.86
C ILE A 109 -12.16 1.88 16.36
N GLY A 110 -13.20 1.93 15.51
CA GLY A 110 -13.05 1.81 14.06
C GLY A 110 -12.32 3.00 13.41
N TRP A 111 -12.27 4.16 14.09
CA TRP A 111 -11.52 5.32 13.60
C TRP A 111 -10.00 5.14 13.66
N VAL A 112 -9.51 4.30 14.58
CA VAL A 112 -8.07 4.03 14.72
C VAL A 112 -7.48 3.42 13.44
N PRO A 113 -7.99 2.29 12.93
CA PRO A 113 -7.47 1.71 11.70
C PRO A 113 -7.82 2.52 10.45
N GLU A 114 -8.90 3.31 10.47
CA GLU A 114 -9.27 4.24 9.39
C GLU A 114 -8.22 5.33 9.19
N PHE A 115 -7.92 6.10 10.23
CA PHE A 115 -6.87 7.12 10.16
C PHE A 115 -5.48 6.48 10.02
N GLY A 116 -5.25 5.35 10.68
CA GLY A 116 -3.99 4.62 10.60
C GLY A 116 -3.65 4.23 9.17
N SER A 117 -4.58 3.60 8.46
CA SER A 117 -4.36 3.04 7.12
C SER A 117 -4.39 4.09 6.01
N HIS A 118 -5.13 5.19 6.19
CA HIS A 118 -5.42 6.16 5.13
C HIS A 118 -4.82 7.56 5.34
N ALA A 119 -4.23 7.83 6.51
CA ALA A 119 -3.55 9.09 6.77
C ALA A 119 -2.16 8.86 7.39
N VAL A 120 -2.09 8.19 8.54
CA VAL A 120 -0.85 8.09 9.31
C VAL A 120 0.19 7.21 8.60
N ALA A 121 -0.15 5.99 8.18
CA ALA A 121 0.77 5.12 7.44
C ALA A 121 1.21 5.71 6.08
N PRO A 122 0.32 6.31 5.27
CA PRO A 122 0.73 7.05 4.06
C PRO A 122 1.75 8.17 4.32
N LEU A 123 1.50 9.01 5.33
CA LEU A 123 2.41 10.11 5.68
C LEU A 123 3.75 9.59 6.22
N LEU A 124 3.73 8.58 7.09
CA LEU A 124 4.94 7.94 7.59
C LEU A 124 5.73 7.25 6.47
N GLY A 125 5.04 6.63 5.51
CA GLY A 125 5.66 5.94 4.39
C GLY A 125 6.33 6.93 3.45
N PHE A 126 5.65 8.04 3.13
CA PHE A 126 6.25 9.12 2.37
C PHE A 126 7.44 9.75 3.12
N LEU A 127 7.32 10.00 4.41
CA LEU A 127 8.41 10.52 5.23
C LEU A 127 9.60 9.54 5.29
N TRP A 128 9.34 8.24 5.43
CA TRP A 128 10.37 7.19 5.35
C TRP A 128 11.10 7.23 4.01
N PHE A 129 10.39 7.44 2.90
CA PHE A 129 11.05 7.61 1.62
C PHE A 129 11.98 8.84 1.63
N ILE A 130 11.51 9.99 2.10
CA ILE A 130 12.28 11.26 2.07
C ILE A 130 13.55 11.24 2.93
N ILE A 131 13.52 10.59 4.10
CA ILE A 131 14.66 10.65 5.05
C ILE A 131 15.30 9.29 5.35
N GLY A 132 14.63 8.18 5.06
CA GLY A 132 15.06 6.83 5.39
C GLY A 132 15.73 6.07 4.25
N VAL A 133 15.53 6.51 3.00
CA VAL A 133 16.02 5.83 1.79
C VAL A 133 17.09 6.68 1.10
N PRO A 134 18.28 6.14 0.76
CA PRO A 134 19.26 6.85 -0.06
C PRO A 134 18.72 7.20 -1.45
N HIS A 135 19.00 8.41 -1.91
CA HIS A 135 18.42 8.98 -3.13
C HIS A 135 19.36 9.04 -4.33
N GLY A 136 18.79 9.18 -5.52
CA GLY A 136 19.50 9.29 -6.80
C GLY A 136 19.77 7.95 -7.47
N THR A 137 19.12 6.87 -7.00
CA THR A 137 19.35 5.50 -7.48
C THR A 137 18.21 4.99 -8.36
N LEU A 138 17.04 5.65 -8.36
CA LEU A 138 15.88 5.17 -9.10
C LEU A 138 15.99 5.45 -10.60
N GLY A 139 15.67 4.44 -11.40
CA GLY A 139 15.52 4.53 -12.86
C GLY A 139 14.06 4.65 -13.28
N TRP A 140 13.81 5.14 -14.51
CA TRP A 140 12.44 5.16 -15.07
C TRP A 140 11.85 3.75 -15.23
N ARG A 141 12.71 2.74 -15.41
CA ARG A 141 12.29 1.33 -15.48
C ARG A 141 11.75 0.83 -14.15
N ASP A 142 12.20 1.38 -13.03
CA ASP A 142 11.65 1.06 -11.71
C ASP A 142 10.20 1.52 -11.64
N SER A 143 9.91 2.77 -12.01
CA SER A 143 8.55 3.30 -12.03
C SER A 143 7.58 2.46 -12.87
N VAL A 144 8.02 1.95 -14.04
CA VAL A 144 7.20 1.06 -14.87
C VAL A 144 7.04 -0.33 -14.24
N ARG A 145 8.10 -0.88 -13.62
CA ARG A 145 8.04 -2.18 -12.93
C ARG A 145 7.11 -2.15 -11.73
N TRP A 146 6.94 -1.00 -11.09
CA TRP A 146 6.03 -0.85 -9.95
C TRP A 146 4.56 -1.07 -10.36
N LEU A 147 4.20 -0.96 -11.64
CA LEU A 147 2.87 -1.33 -12.11
C LEU A 147 2.54 -2.82 -11.95
N ALA A 148 3.55 -3.67 -11.78
CA ALA A 148 3.32 -5.09 -11.52
C ALA A 148 2.42 -5.31 -10.30
N TYR A 149 2.51 -4.46 -9.28
CA TYR A 149 1.70 -4.59 -8.07
C TYR A 149 0.20 -4.33 -8.29
N PRO A 150 -0.24 -3.12 -8.75
CA PRO A 150 -1.65 -2.89 -9.02
C PRO A 150 -2.22 -3.78 -10.13
N VAL A 151 -1.41 -4.13 -11.15
CA VAL A 151 -1.85 -5.06 -12.22
C VAL A 151 -2.06 -6.47 -11.68
N ALA A 152 -1.15 -6.99 -10.85
CA ALA A 152 -1.32 -8.30 -10.22
C ALA A 152 -2.53 -8.32 -9.28
N TYR A 153 -2.75 -7.23 -8.54
CA TYR A 153 -3.92 -7.07 -7.69
C TYR A 153 -5.22 -7.11 -8.48
N TYR A 154 -5.29 -6.38 -9.60
CA TYR A 154 -6.46 -6.40 -10.47
C TYR A 154 -6.68 -7.79 -11.11
N ALA A 155 -5.61 -8.44 -11.57
CA ALA A 155 -5.65 -9.79 -12.12
C ALA A 155 -6.13 -10.83 -11.10
N PHE A 156 -5.78 -10.66 -9.83
CA PHE A 156 -6.30 -11.50 -8.75
C PHE A 156 -7.83 -11.38 -8.63
N TRP A 157 -8.37 -10.16 -8.60
CA TRP A 157 -9.82 -9.95 -8.47
C TRP A 157 -10.64 -10.28 -9.72
N LEU A 158 -10.03 -10.22 -10.90
CA LEU A 158 -10.59 -10.78 -12.13
C LEU A 158 -10.98 -12.26 -11.99
N VAL A 159 -10.22 -13.02 -11.21
CA VAL A 159 -10.44 -14.45 -10.99
C VAL A 159 -11.22 -14.70 -9.70
N ALA A 160 -10.84 -14.04 -8.61
CA ALA A 160 -11.44 -14.25 -7.29
C ALA A 160 -12.87 -13.73 -7.21
N GLY A 161 -13.17 -12.59 -7.86
CA GLY A 161 -14.48 -11.94 -7.75
C GLY A 161 -15.66 -12.82 -8.17
N PRO A 162 -15.64 -13.43 -9.37
CA PRO A 162 -16.68 -14.36 -9.79
C PRO A 162 -16.79 -15.63 -8.94
N ILE A 163 -15.71 -16.05 -8.28
CA ILE A 163 -15.70 -17.24 -7.41
C ILE A 163 -16.34 -16.94 -6.05
N LEU A 164 -16.12 -15.72 -5.55
CA LEU A 164 -16.54 -15.27 -4.22
C LEU A 164 -17.86 -14.47 -4.26
N ASP A 165 -18.41 -14.22 -5.45
CA ASP A 165 -19.55 -13.33 -5.70
C ASP A 165 -19.42 -11.97 -4.98
N SER A 166 -18.19 -11.46 -4.94
CA SER A 166 -17.83 -10.30 -4.14
C SER A 166 -16.67 -9.55 -4.78
N TYR A 167 -16.76 -8.22 -4.78
CA TYR A 167 -15.71 -7.34 -5.26
C TYR A 167 -15.36 -6.31 -4.18
N PRO A 168 -14.06 -6.02 -3.96
CA PRO A 168 -13.65 -5.09 -2.92
C PRO A 168 -14.02 -3.64 -3.27
N TYR A 169 -14.23 -3.35 -4.56
CA TYR A 169 -14.50 -2.01 -5.06
C TYR A 169 -15.50 -2.05 -6.23
N PRO A 170 -16.41 -1.06 -6.34
CA PRO A 170 -17.37 -0.99 -7.45
C PRO A 170 -16.70 -0.93 -8.83
N PHE A 171 -15.53 -0.28 -8.93
CA PHE A 171 -14.75 -0.21 -10.18
C PHE A 171 -14.07 -1.53 -10.59
N MET A 172 -14.27 -2.60 -9.81
CA MET A 172 -13.84 -3.96 -10.12
C MET A 172 -15.00 -4.92 -10.39
N ASP A 173 -16.25 -4.47 -10.27
CA ASP A 173 -17.42 -5.32 -10.52
C ASP A 173 -17.58 -5.57 -12.03
N PHE A 174 -17.02 -6.69 -12.51
CA PHE A 174 -17.07 -7.04 -13.93
C PHE A 174 -18.49 -7.29 -14.44
N PRO A 175 -19.38 -7.99 -13.70
CA PRO A 175 -20.78 -8.11 -14.08
C PRO A 175 -21.47 -6.76 -14.32
N GLU A 176 -21.22 -5.76 -13.47
CA GLU A 176 -21.85 -4.43 -13.59
C GLU A 176 -21.18 -3.55 -14.66
N LEU A 177 -19.84 -3.53 -14.71
CA LEU A 177 -19.07 -2.63 -15.59
C LEU A 177 -18.97 -3.13 -17.04
N GLY A 178 -19.07 -4.44 -17.24
CA GLY A 178 -18.70 -5.11 -18.49
C GLY A 178 -17.22 -4.94 -18.86
N PHE A 179 -16.78 -5.62 -19.92
CA PHE A 179 -15.37 -5.64 -20.33
C PHE A 179 -14.77 -4.24 -20.57
N VAL A 180 -15.51 -3.35 -21.23
CA VAL A 180 -15.04 -1.99 -21.55
C VAL A 180 -14.87 -1.14 -20.29
N GLY A 181 -15.84 -1.17 -19.37
CA GLY A 181 -15.76 -0.44 -18.11
C GLY A 181 -14.59 -0.91 -17.26
N SER A 182 -14.39 -2.22 -17.17
CA SER A 182 -13.28 -2.83 -16.45
C SER A 182 -11.90 -2.44 -16.99
N VAL A 183 -11.68 -2.54 -18.31
CA VAL A 183 -10.40 -2.13 -18.93
C VAL A 183 -10.16 -0.64 -18.77
N THR A 184 -11.21 0.18 -18.83
CA THR A 184 -11.12 1.63 -18.60
C THR A 184 -10.62 1.94 -17.19
N TRP A 185 -11.23 1.33 -16.17
CA TRP A 185 -10.80 1.51 -14.77
C TRP A 185 -9.38 1.00 -14.52
N LEU A 186 -9.01 -0.15 -15.08
CA LEU A 186 -7.63 -0.64 -15.03
C LEU A 186 -6.65 0.38 -15.63
N GLY A 187 -6.98 0.97 -16.77
CA GLY A 187 -6.19 2.02 -17.41
C GLY A 187 -6.05 3.27 -16.53
N VAL A 188 -7.16 3.74 -15.96
CA VAL A 188 -7.16 4.90 -15.04
C VAL A 188 -6.27 4.63 -13.82
N LEU A 189 -6.43 3.48 -13.16
CA LEU A 189 -5.63 3.11 -12.00
C LEU A 189 -4.14 2.97 -12.36
N ALA A 190 -3.82 2.40 -13.52
CA ALA A 190 -2.45 2.29 -14.00
C ALA A 190 -1.82 3.67 -14.27
N VAL A 191 -2.56 4.60 -14.89
CA VAL A 191 -2.09 5.97 -15.12
C VAL A 191 -1.85 6.69 -13.78
N ILE A 192 -2.77 6.60 -12.83
CA ILE A 192 -2.60 7.20 -11.51
C ILE A 192 -1.38 6.59 -10.82
N ALA A 193 -1.26 5.26 -10.80
CA ALA A 193 -0.09 4.58 -10.22
C ALA A 193 1.23 5.03 -10.87
N LEU A 194 1.26 5.24 -12.19
CA LEU A 194 2.42 5.83 -12.87
C LEU A 194 2.71 7.26 -12.43
N ILE A 195 1.69 8.10 -12.23
CA ILE A 195 1.88 9.48 -11.73
C ILE A 195 2.58 9.45 -10.38
N PHE A 196 2.15 8.60 -9.45
CA PHE A 196 2.85 8.42 -8.16
C PHE A 196 4.28 7.90 -8.37
N ALA A 197 4.45 6.85 -9.18
CA ALA A 197 5.76 6.24 -9.41
C ALA A 197 6.78 7.20 -10.04
N PHE A 198 6.35 8.02 -11.01
CA PHE A 198 7.18 9.05 -11.61
C PHE A 198 7.38 10.25 -10.69
N GLY A 199 6.41 10.58 -9.83
CA GLY A 199 6.56 11.58 -8.78
C GLY A 199 7.67 11.22 -7.80
N PHE A 200 7.68 9.97 -7.31
CA PHE A 200 8.76 9.45 -6.46
C PHE A 200 10.11 9.46 -7.18
N LEU A 201 10.16 9.07 -8.46
CA LEU A 201 11.38 9.16 -9.26
C LEU A 201 11.89 10.61 -9.41
N ALA A 202 10.98 11.57 -9.59
CA ALA A 202 11.35 12.98 -9.68
C ALA A 202 11.94 13.48 -8.36
N ILE A 203 11.30 13.17 -7.24
CA ILE A 203 11.78 13.50 -5.89
C ILE A 203 13.15 12.84 -5.63
N ASP A 204 13.31 11.56 -5.96
CA ASP A 204 14.57 10.82 -5.82
C ASP A 204 15.72 11.51 -6.55
N ARG A 205 15.48 11.96 -7.79
CA ARG A 205 16.50 12.68 -8.56
C ARG A 205 16.83 14.04 -7.99
N VAL A 206 15.84 14.78 -7.48
CA VAL A 206 16.07 16.10 -6.86
C VAL A 206 16.90 15.95 -5.59
N LEU A 207 16.54 15.01 -4.72
CA LEU A 207 17.27 14.77 -3.46
C LEU A 207 18.66 14.16 -3.71
N GLY A 208 18.81 13.30 -4.71
CA GLY A 208 20.10 12.71 -5.08
C GLY A 208 21.10 13.72 -5.63
N ARG A 209 20.64 14.76 -6.34
CA ARG A 209 21.50 15.85 -6.86
C ARG A 209 22.10 16.73 -5.75
N GLY A 210 21.46 16.78 -4.59
CA GLY A 210 21.92 17.58 -3.45
C GLY A 210 23.06 16.97 -2.65
N THR A 211 23.48 15.74 -2.97
CA THR A 211 24.62 15.07 -2.31
C THR A 211 25.87 15.27 -3.15
N PRO A 212 26.84 16.14 -2.74
CA PRO A 212 28.02 16.41 -3.55
C PRO A 212 28.87 15.15 -3.73
N ALA A 213 29.30 14.90 -4.97
CA ALA A 213 30.31 13.91 -5.31
C ALA A 213 31.69 14.34 -4.77
N GLY A 214 31.91 14.25 -3.46
CA GLY A 214 33.17 14.71 -2.86
C GLY A 214 33.41 14.40 -1.37
N ALA A 215 32.46 13.81 -0.63
CA ALA A 215 32.68 13.48 0.79
C ALA A 215 33.29 12.08 1.02
N THR A 216 34.10 11.58 0.08
CA THR A 216 34.88 10.34 0.23
C THR A 216 36.35 10.58 -0.14
N ASP A 217 36.93 11.66 0.37
CA ASP A 217 38.39 11.73 0.50
C ASP A 217 38.78 12.69 1.63
N SER A 218 38.65 12.24 2.88
CA SER A 218 39.56 12.64 3.97
C SER A 218 39.19 11.96 5.30
N ARG A 219 40.15 11.15 5.77
CA ARG A 219 40.38 10.60 7.13
C ARG A 219 39.74 9.27 7.49
#